data_AF-A0A2N1M8X6-F1
#
_entry.id   AF-A0A2N1M8X6-F1
#
_cell.length_a   1.000
_cell.length_b   1.000
_cell.length_c   1.000
_cell.angle_alpha   90.00
_cell.angle_beta   90.00
_cell.angle_gamma   90.00
#
_symmetry.space_group_name_H-M   'P 1'
#
loop_
_entity.id
_entity.type
_entity.pdbx_description
1 polymer ?
#
loop_
_entity_poly.entity_id
_entity_poly.type
_entity_poly.pdbx_seq_one_letter_code
_entity_poly.pdbx_strand_id
1 'polypeptide(L)'
;MSTKVTTPKTRRKPKANDFKSILERFLKKYNLSTKSSPEQLSKHNKEFDASLQGWVAHKCVKDLLTQRKYSKEKIEALLPDKRKEKLTIEKRAEYCAKASNKWVIFRHNMKLELKNNDRKEVIASAS
;
A
#
# COMPACT_ATOMS: atom_id res chain seq x y z
N MET A 1 -29.33 -0.44 38.93
CA MET A 1 -29.22 0.44 37.75
C MET A 1 -27.85 0.21 37.12
N SER A 2 -27.77 -0.52 36.00
CA SER A 2 -26.51 -0.93 35.37
C SER A 2 -26.29 -0.14 34.07
N THR A 3 -25.35 0.81 34.09
CA THR A 3 -24.97 1.61 32.93
C THR A 3 -24.06 0.81 32.01
N LYS A 4 -24.61 0.31 30.89
CA LYS A 4 -23.83 -0.27 29.79
C LYS A 4 -23.15 0.86 29.00
N VAL A 5 -21.83 0.98 29.18
CA VAL A 5 -20.98 1.82 28.32
C VAL A 5 -20.90 1.17 26.95
N THR A 6 -21.57 1.75 25.96
CA THR A 6 -21.50 1.29 24.57
C THR A 6 -20.32 1.98 23.89
N THR A 7 -19.29 1.19 23.56
CA THR A 7 -18.13 1.62 22.79
C THR A 7 -18.52 1.76 21.31
N PRO A 8 -18.30 2.90 20.62
CA PRO A 8 -18.54 2.96 19.19
C PRO A 8 -17.31 2.41 18.46
N LYS A 9 -17.27 1.08 18.26
CA LYS A 9 -16.36 0.45 17.30
C LYS A 9 -17.12 0.12 16.02
N THR A 10 -17.10 1.05 15.08
CA THR A 10 -17.20 0.69 13.66
C THR A 10 -16.39 1.69 12.85
N ARG A 11 -15.15 1.34 12.49
CA ARG A 11 -14.43 2.00 11.40
C ARG A 11 -15.23 1.73 10.12
N ARG A 12 -16.15 2.64 9.80
CA ARG A 12 -16.91 2.60 8.55
C ARG A 12 -15.92 2.58 7.39
N LYS A 13 -16.11 1.66 6.46
CA LYS A 13 -15.40 1.69 5.17
C LYS A 13 -15.70 3.04 4.52
N PRO A 14 -14.70 3.83 4.13
CA PRO A 14 -14.96 5.10 3.48
C PRO A 14 -15.69 4.82 2.16
N LYS A 15 -16.81 5.52 1.94
CA LYS A 15 -17.55 5.49 0.67
C LYS A 15 -16.63 6.13 -0.39
N ALA A 16 -16.75 5.82 -1.70
CA ALA A 16 -15.76 6.26 -2.69
C ALA A 16 -15.51 7.80 -2.72
N ASN A 17 -16.57 8.56 -2.42
CA ASN A 17 -16.56 10.01 -2.20
C ASN A 17 -15.74 10.46 -0.97
N ASP A 18 -15.54 9.60 0.02
CA ASP A 18 -14.70 9.87 1.19
C ASP A 18 -13.21 9.84 0.84
N PHE A 19 -12.76 8.94 -0.05
CA PHE A 19 -11.33 8.89 -0.43
C PHE A 19 -10.87 10.14 -1.18
N LYS A 20 -11.74 10.68 -2.05
CA LYS A 20 -11.48 11.95 -2.74
C LYS A 20 -11.32 13.10 -1.73
N SER A 21 -12.20 13.17 -0.73
CA SER A 21 -12.16 14.22 0.28
C SER A 21 -11.00 14.04 1.27
N ILE A 22 -10.60 12.80 1.60
CA ILE A 22 -9.37 12.50 2.35
C ILE A 22 -8.13 13.00 1.59
N LEU A 23 -8.02 12.69 0.28
CA LEU A 23 -6.92 13.15 -0.55
C LEU A 23 -6.88 14.69 -0.63
N GLU A 24 -8.01 15.34 -0.89
CA GLU A 24 -8.07 16.81 -0.97
C GLU A 24 -7.71 17.50 0.34
N ARG A 25 -8.22 17.00 1.47
CA ARG A 25 -7.88 17.52 2.80
C ARG A 25 -6.39 17.38 3.07
N PHE A 26 -5.81 16.24 2.70
CA PHE A 26 -4.39 15.97 2.87
C PHE A 26 -3.52 16.91 2.02
N LEU A 27 -3.86 17.06 0.72
CA LEU A 27 -3.13 17.95 -0.18
C LEU A 27 -3.22 19.41 0.29
N LYS A 28 -4.39 19.86 0.74
CA LYS A 28 -4.58 21.22 1.28
C LYS A 28 -3.79 21.44 2.57
N LYS A 29 -3.78 20.46 3.49
CA LYS A 29 -3.04 20.54 4.76
C LYS A 29 -1.54 20.78 4.55
N TYR A 30 -0.96 20.17 3.52
CA TYR A 30 0.47 20.23 3.22
C TYR A 30 0.84 21.14 2.04
N ASN A 31 -0.12 21.92 1.51
CA ASN A 31 0.06 22.75 0.31
C ASN A 31 0.65 21.97 -0.88
N LEU A 32 0.26 20.70 -1.02
CA LEU A 32 0.75 19.81 -2.07
C LEU A 32 -0.10 19.95 -3.32
N SER A 33 0.56 19.88 -4.47
CA SER A 33 -0.09 19.95 -5.78
C SER A 33 0.65 19.08 -6.79
N THR A 34 0.19 19.09 -8.04
CA THR A 34 0.89 18.45 -9.15
C THR A 34 2.28 19.03 -9.40
N LYS A 35 2.54 20.26 -8.93
CA LYS A 35 3.84 20.93 -9.05
C LYS A 35 4.84 20.52 -7.97
N SER A 36 4.38 19.96 -6.85
CA SER A 36 5.27 19.53 -5.75
C SER A 36 6.28 18.48 -6.20
N SER A 37 7.49 18.51 -5.61
CA SER A 37 8.52 17.51 -5.89
C SER A 37 8.16 16.15 -5.26
N PRO A 38 8.69 15.03 -5.78
CA PRO A 38 8.54 13.73 -5.16
C PRO A 38 8.99 13.71 -3.69
N GLU A 39 10.05 14.44 -3.33
CA GLU A 39 10.56 14.53 -1.96
C GLU A 39 9.58 15.22 -1.00
N GLN A 40 8.92 16.30 -1.47
CA GLN A 40 7.88 16.96 -0.70
C GLN A 40 6.67 16.05 -0.46
N LEU A 41 6.32 15.22 -1.45
CA LEU A 41 5.24 14.25 -1.36
C LEU A 41 5.59 13.09 -0.43
N SER A 42 6.83 12.58 -0.51
CA SER A 42 7.27 11.45 0.30
C SER A 42 7.40 11.80 1.79
N LYS A 43 7.71 13.06 2.13
CA LYS A 43 7.81 13.53 3.52
C LYS A 43 6.57 13.20 4.36
N HIS A 44 5.40 13.21 3.75
CA HIS A 44 4.12 13.00 4.44
C HIS A 44 3.44 11.67 4.08
N ASN A 45 4.13 10.77 3.36
CA ASN A 45 3.54 9.53 2.88
C ASN A 45 3.09 8.59 4.01
N LYS A 46 3.82 8.51 5.13
CA LYS A 46 3.49 7.66 6.27
C LYS A 46 2.17 8.07 6.93
N GLU A 47 1.93 9.37 7.05
CA GLU A 47 0.68 9.90 7.60
C GLU A 47 -0.48 9.68 6.63
N PHE A 48 -0.23 9.88 5.33
CA PHE A 48 -1.25 9.65 4.32
C PHE A 48 -1.66 8.17 4.27
N ASP A 49 -0.68 7.28 4.25
CA ASP A 49 -0.86 5.83 4.28
C ASP A 49 -1.61 5.37 5.54
N ALA A 50 -1.29 5.93 6.71
CA ALA A 50 -2.03 5.64 7.95
C ALA A 50 -3.51 6.09 7.88
N SER A 51 -3.81 7.10 7.07
CA SER A 51 -5.18 7.60 6.85
C SER A 51 -5.99 6.71 5.89
N LEU A 52 -5.32 5.88 5.08
CA LEU A 52 -5.97 5.00 4.11
C LEU A 52 -6.18 3.59 4.68
N GLN A 53 -7.45 3.22 4.85
CA GLN A 53 -7.79 1.90 5.37
C GLN A 53 -7.84 0.84 4.26
N GLY A 54 -6.71 0.16 4.05
CA GLY A 54 -6.60 -1.06 3.26
C GLY A 54 -6.41 -0.84 1.75
N TRP A 55 -6.28 -1.96 1.03
CA TRP A 55 -5.86 -1.95 -0.38
C TRP A 55 -6.84 -1.24 -1.34
N VAL A 56 -8.14 -1.29 -1.06
CA VAL A 56 -9.16 -0.62 -1.89
C VAL A 56 -8.98 0.89 -1.83
N ALA A 57 -8.73 1.44 -0.64
CA ALA A 57 -8.45 2.86 -0.46
C ALA A 57 -7.22 3.31 -1.27
N HIS A 58 -6.15 2.52 -1.20
CA HIS A 58 -4.93 2.77 -1.98
C HIS A 58 -5.20 2.78 -3.48
N LYS A 59 -5.95 1.80 -3.99
CA LYS A 59 -6.29 1.72 -5.41
C LYS A 59 -7.10 2.94 -5.85
N CYS A 60 -8.17 3.28 -5.12
CA CYS A 60 -9.01 4.44 -5.44
C CYS A 60 -8.23 5.76 -5.46
N VAL A 61 -7.37 6.00 -4.46
CA VAL A 61 -6.56 7.23 -4.41
C VAL A 61 -5.53 7.25 -5.54
N LYS A 62 -4.92 6.12 -5.87
CA LYS A 62 -3.99 6.01 -7.00
C LYS A 62 -4.65 6.36 -8.33
N ASP A 63 -5.87 5.88 -8.56
CA ASP A 63 -6.65 6.19 -9.75
C ASP A 63 -6.99 7.70 -9.80
N LEU A 64 -7.39 8.29 -8.66
CA LEU A 64 -7.64 9.74 -8.54
C LEU A 64 -6.40 10.60 -8.84
N LEU A 65 -5.22 10.20 -8.33
CA LEU A 65 -3.97 10.91 -8.61
C LEU A 65 -3.58 10.82 -10.08
N THR A 66 -3.82 9.67 -10.71
CA THR A 66 -3.59 9.46 -12.15
C THR A 66 -4.51 10.37 -12.96
N GLN A 67 -5.80 10.46 -12.60
CA GLN A 67 -6.76 11.37 -13.23
C GLN A 67 -6.36 12.85 -13.07
N ARG A 68 -5.72 13.21 -11.95
CA ARG A 68 -5.17 14.56 -11.69
C ARG A 68 -3.84 14.83 -12.40
N LYS A 69 -3.38 13.93 -13.28
CA LYS A 69 -2.13 14.07 -14.05
C LYS A 69 -0.86 14.11 -13.19
N TYR A 70 -0.87 13.44 -12.03
CA TYR A 70 0.39 13.18 -11.32
C TYR A 70 1.26 12.21 -12.12
N SER A 71 2.58 12.45 -12.16
CA SER A 71 3.52 11.49 -12.73
C SER A 71 3.61 10.22 -11.89
N LYS A 72 4.03 9.10 -12.51
CA LYS A 72 4.18 7.82 -11.82
C LYS A 72 5.08 7.91 -10.58
N GLU A 73 6.18 8.64 -10.69
CA GLU A 73 7.13 8.88 -9.59
C GLU A 73 6.50 9.63 -8.43
N LYS A 74 5.71 10.67 -8.70
CA LYS A 74 5.02 11.44 -7.64
C LYS A 74 3.95 10.61 -6.95
N ILE A 75 3.24 9.77 -7.71
CA ILE A 75 2.27 8.81 -7.16
C ILE A 75 2.98 7.81 -6.25
N GLU A 76 4.11 7.26 -6.66
CA GLU A 76 4.89 6.30 -5.87
C GLU A 76 5.52 6.94 -4.63
N ALA A 77 5.93 8.20 -4.71
CA ALA A 77 6.44 8.95 -3.57
C ALA A 77 5.37 9.17 -2.49
N LEU A 78 4.15 9.56 -2.90
CA LEU A 78 3.03 9.80 -2.00
C LEU A 78 2.38 8.50 -1.49
N LEU A 79 2.30 7.48 -2.34
CA LEU A 79 1.73 6.17 -2.07
C LEU A 79 2.71 5.07 -2.47
N PRO A 80 3.70 4.78 -1.61
CA PRO A 80 4.66 3.72 -1.88
C PRO A 80 3.96 2.36 -1.98
N ASP A 81 4.23 1.62 -3.05
CA ASP A 81 3.73 0.26 -3.20
C ASP A 81 4.53 -0.68 -2.28
N LYS A 82 4.02 -0.94 -1.08
CA LYS A 82 4.61 -1.88 -0.11
C LYS A 82 4.80 -3.29 -0.66
N ARG A 83 4.16 -3.64 -1.80
CA ARG A 83 4.39 -4.93 -2.49
C ARG A 83 5.68 -4.95 -3.30
N LYS A 84 6.27 -3.79 -3.59
CA LYS A 84 7.57 -3.67 -4.26
C LYS A 84 8.73 -3.62 -3.26
N GLU A 85 8.45 -3.58 -1.96
CA GLU A 85 9.50 -3.63 -0.96
C GLU A 85 10.22 -4.99 -1.09
N LYS A 86 11.44 -4.95 -1.63
CA LYS A 86 12.28 -6.14 -1.78
C LYS A 86 12.74 -6.54 -0.38
N LEU A 87 12.04 -7.48 0.25
CA LEU A 87 12.55 -8.12 1.46
C LEU A 87 13.89 -8.78 1.11
N THR A 88 14.92 -8.53 1.93
CA THR A 88 16.19 -9.24 1.88
C THR A 88 15.96 -10.74 2.11
N ILE A 89 16.86 -11.58 1.60
CA ILE A 89 16.76 -13.05 1.74
C ILE A 89 16.61 -13.45 3.22
N GLU A 90 17.33 -12.77 4.12
CA GLU A 90 17.22 -12.99 5.57
C GLU A 90 15.83 -12.67 6.13
N LYS A 91 15.25 -11.50 5.81
CA LYS A 91 13.89 -11.15 6.28
C LYS A 91 12.83 -12.08 5.72
N ARG A 92 13.04 -12.61 4.50
CA ARG A 92 12.18 -13.65 3.91
C ARG A 92 12.32 -14.97 4.68
N ALA A 93 13.54 -15.40 4.98
CA ALA A 93 13.80 -16.61 5.75
C ALA A 93 13.22 -16.51 7.17
N GLU A 94 13.39 -15.38 7.83
CA GLU A 94 12.83 -15.11 9.16
C GLU A 94 11.29 -15.11 9.14
N TYR A 95 10.67 -14.50 8.13
CA TYR A 95 9.21 -14.54 7.95
C TYR A 95 8.71 -15.97 7.71
N CYS A 96 9.39 -16.75 6.87
CA CYS A 96 9.04 -18.15 6.61
C CYS A 96 9.22 -19.03 7.85
N ALA A 97 10.24 -18.79 8.67
CA ALA A 97 10.43 -19.50 9.94
C ALA A 97 9.34 -19.17 10.97
N LYS A 98 8.87 -17.91 11.01
CA LYS A 98 7.79 -17.46 11.90
C LYS A 98 6.39 -17.84 11.41
N ALA A 99 6.19 -17.93 10.10
CA ALA A 99 4.91 -18.28 9.49
C ALA A 99 4.78 -19.81 9.38
N SER A 100 4.32 -20.48 10.45
CA SER A 100 4.07 -21.94 10.43
C SER A 100 3.03 -22.41 9.41
N ASN A 101 2.36 -21.52 8.67
CA ASN A 101 1.33 -21.87 7.70
C ASN A 101 1.85 -21.80 6.25
N LYS A 102 1.95 -22.96 5.63
CA LYS A 102 2.35 -23.17 4.21
C LYS A 102 1.57 -22.30 3.23
N TRP A 103 0.28 -22.04 3.49
CA TRP A 103 -0.56 -21.18 2.63
C TRP A 103 -0.21 -19.69 2.72
N VAL A 104 0.28 -19.25 3.88
CA VAL A 104 0.72 -17.86 4.09
C VAL A 104 2.03 -17.61 3.34
N ILE A 105 2.96 -18.57 3.39
CA ILE A 105 4.20 -18.54 2.61
C ILE A 105 3.90 -18.59 1.11
N PHE A 106 3.02 -19.50 0.67
CA PHE A 106 2.65 -19.63 -0.74
C PHE A 106 2.01 -18.35 -1.29
N ARG A 107 1.06 -17.75 -0.56
CA ARG A 107 0.40 -16.51 -0.98
C ARG A 107 1.36 -15.32 -1.00
N HIS A 108 2.37 -15.33 -0.12
CA HIS A 108 3.43 -14.33 -0.11
C HIS A 108 4.38 -14.51 -1.31
N ASN A 109 4.81 -15.74 -1.63
CA ASN A 109 5.66 -16.04 -2.77
C ASN A 109 4.98 -15.72 -4.11
N MET A 110 3.72 -16.09 -4.30
CA MET A 110 2.95 -15.72 -5.51
C MET A 110 2.84 -14.20 -5.71
N LYS A 111 2.82 -13.44 -4.62
CA LYS A 111 2.80 -11.96 -4.66
C LYS A 111 4.16 -11.37 -5.05
N LEU A 112 5.25 -12.10 -4.83
CA LEU A 112 6.61 -11.75 -5.24
C LEU A 112 6.93 -12.22 -6.67
N GLU A 113 6.46 -13.39 -7.08
CA GLU A 113 6.71 -13.97 -8.42
C GLU A 113 6.02 -13.20 -9.56
N LEU A 114 4.92 -12.50 -9.28
CA LEU A 114 4.17 -11.70 -10.27
C LEU A 114 4.92 -10.46 -10.80
N LYS A 115 6.22 -10.30 -10.49
CA LYS A 115 7.05 -9.17 -10.94
C LYS A 115 8.37 -9.56 -11.62
N ASN A 116 8.69 -10.85 -11.78
CA ASN A 116 9.88 -11.25 -12.53
C ASN A 116 9.46 -11.72 -13.94
N ASN A 117 9.78 -10.92 -14.95
CA ASN A 117 9.69 -11.32 -16.36
C ASN A 117 10.83 -12.28 -16.77
N ASP A 118 11.71 -12.66 -15.85
CA ASP A 118 12.81 -13.59 -16.09
C ASP A 118 12.35 -15.04 -15.95
N ARG A 119 11.43 -15.43 -16.84
CA ARG A 119 10.92 -16.81 -16.97
C ARG A 119 11.78 -17.65 -17.91
N LYS A 120 13.11 -17.43 -17.93
CA LYS A 120 14.02 -18.11 -18.86
C LYS A 120 15.15 -18.93 -18.24
N GLU A 121 15.26 -19.02 -16.91
CA GLU A 121 16.40 -19.74 -16.33
C GLU A 121 16.06 -20.52 -15.05
N VAL A 122 14.99 -21.33 -15.06
CA VAL A 122 14.84 -22.43 -14.07
C VAL A 122 14.10 -23.62 -14.71
N ILE A 123 14.56 -24.10 -15.87
CA ILE A 123 14.25 -25.46 -16.33
C ILE A 123 15.55 -26.07 -16.89
N ALA A 124 16.49 -26.38 -15.99
CA ALA A 124 17.62 -27.25 -16.26
C ALA A 124 18.20 -27.74 -14.93
N SER A 125 17.47 -28.66 -14.27
CA SER A 125 18.00 -29.67 -13.34
C SER A 125 16.83 -30.38 -12.66
N ALA A 126 16.18 -31.27 -13.43
CA ALA A 126 15.49 -32.44 -12.89
C ALA A 126 15.36 -33.46 -14.02
N SER A 127 16.09 -34.56 -13.84
CA SER A 127 16.25 -35.76 -14.69
C SER A 127 17.15 -35.61 -15.92
#